data_AF-A0A0C2VV47-F1
#
_entry.id   AF-A0A0C2VV47-F1
#
_cell.length_a   1.000
_cell.length_b   1.000
_cell.length_c   1.000
_cell.angle_alpha   90.00
_cell.angle_beta   90.00
_cell.angle_gamma   90.00
#
_symmetry.space_group_name_H-M   'P 1'
#
loop_
_entity.id
_entity.type
_entity.pdbx_description
1 polymer ?
#
loop_
_entity_poly.entity_id
_entity_poly.type
_entity_poly.pdbx_seq_one_letter_code
_entity_poly.pdbx_strand_id
1 'polypeptide(L)'
;MKETYLNTIGNLTLSGNNGKLGNKPFVFKRDLENAGYKESRLWLNKYLSNAQKWDKVEIESRFDLLAERFLKIWQIPEIELEERDENNEVNIFEAEDPKYKKLEYAIFFDQKIEVSQVAKLYVEVFKQLFDLHPETFFTTDLAEKITLTKNPKEKNLRQAVKINDTYFIEGNIDNIGKFEKIKYALTIFEAEDELTIKYAETT
;
A
#
# COMPACT_ATOMS: atom_id res chain seq x y z
N MET A 1 -21.36 -26.04 -5.66
CA MET A 1 -19.94 -26.38 -5.44
C MET A 1 -18.98 -25.52 -6.26
N LYS A 2 -19.14 -25.42 -7.59
CA LYS A 2 -18.14 -24.81 -8.46
C LYS A 2 -17.83 -23.34 -8.14
N GLU A 3 -18.81 -22.47 -7.97
CA GLU A 3 -18.52 -21.03 -7.73
C GLU A 3 -17.86 -20.78 -6.37
N THR A 4 -18.32 -21.43 -5.30
CA THR A 4 -17.84 -21.18 -3.94
C THR A 4 -16.45 -21.77 -3.66
N TYR A 5 -16.13 -22.95 -4.21
CA TYR A 5 -14.91 -23.68 -3.85
C TYR A 5 -13.82 -23.65 -4.93
N LEU A 6 -14.13 -23.21 -6.15
CA LEU A 6 -13.14 -23.19 -7.25
C LEU A 6 -11.93 -22.32 -6.92
N ASN A 7 -12.18 -21.11 -6.41
CA ASN A 7 -11.15 -20.11 -6.09
C ASN A 7 -10.86 -20.08 -4.59
N THR A 8 -10.58 -21.24 -4.00
CA THR A 8 -10.22 -21.35 -2.57
C THR A 8 -8.83 -21.95 -2.41
N ILE A 9 -8.18 -21.63 -1.28
CA ILE A 9 -6.86 -22.19 -0.93
C ILE A 9 -6.91 -23.73 -0.90
N GLY A 10 -8.02 -24.32 -0.41
CA GLY A 10 -8.23 -25.76 -0.42
C GLY A 10 -8.21 -26.40 -1.81
N ASN A 11 -8.46 -25.63 -2.87
CA ASN A 11 -8.41 -26.07 -4.26
C ASN A 11 -7.16 -25.60 -5.04
N LEU A 12 -6.26 -24.85 -4.38
CA LEU A 12 -5.04 -24.34 -4.99
C LEU A 12 -4.07 -25.49 -5.32
N THR A 13 -3.59 -25.59 -6.55
CA THR A 13 -2.54 -26.56 -6.94
C THR A 13 -1.50 -25.87 -7.80
N LEU A 14 -0.25 -26.29 -7.68
CA LEU A 14 0.81 -25.84 -8.59
C LEU A 14 1.19 -27.01 -9.50
N SER A 15 1.03 -26.85 -10.82
CA SER A 15 1.30 -27.90 -11.79
C SER A 15 1.74 -27.32 -13.12
N GLY A 16 2.80 -27.90 -13.70
CA GLY A 16 3.19 -27.65 -15.10
C GLY A 16 2.38 -28.46 -16.12
N ASN A 17 1.45 -29.31 -15.67
CA ASN A 17 0.70 -30.25 -16.50
C ASN A 17 -0.79 -29.87 -16.64
N ASN A 18 -1.15 -28.60 -16.44
CA ASN A 18 -2.54 -28.13 -16.46
C ASN A 18 -3.30 -28.56 -17.74
N GLY A 19 -2.65 -28.53 -18.90
CA GLY A 19 -3.25 -28.98 -20.17
C GLY A 19 -3.61 -30.47 -20.19
N LYS A 20 -2.78 -31.33 -19.58
CA LYS A 20 -3.02 -32.79 -19.51
C LYS A 20 -4.10 -33.15 -18.49
N LEU A 21 -4.16 -32.41 -17.37
CA LEU A 21 -5.13 -32.62 -16.30
C LEU A 21 -6.54 -32.10 -16.68
N GLY A 22 -6.62 -30.88 -17.21
CA GLY A 22 -7.83 -30.26 -17.76
C GLY A 22 -9.07 -30.37 -16.85
N ASN A 23 -10.24 -30.58 -17.45
CA ASN A 23 -11.51 -30.81 -16.75
C ASN A 23 -11.79 -32.31 -16.47
N LYS A 24 -10.75 -33.14 -16.37
CA LYS A 24 -10.91 -34.58 -16.12
C LYS A 24 -11.32 -34.89 -14.66
N PRO A 25 -11.92 -36.06 -14.41
CA PRO A 25 -12.25 -36.50 -13.05
C PRO A 25 -11.02 -36.52 -12.13
N PHE A 26 -11.23 -36.28 -10.84
CA PHE A 26 -10.14 -36.22 -9.87
C PHE A 26 -9.27 -37.48 -9.86
N VAL A 27 -9.86 -38.68 -9.85
CA VAL A 27 -9.11 -39.95 -9.83
C VAL A 27 -8.16 -40.03 -11.03
N PHE A 28 -8.62 -39.64 -12.22
CA PHE A 28 -7.76 -39.55 -13.40
C PHE A 28 -6.61 -38.57 -13.19
N LYS A 29 -6.90 -37.36 -12.71
CA LYS A 29 -5.87 -36.33 -12.46
C LYS A 29 -4.86 -36.76 -11.41
N ARG A 30 -5.29 -37.51 -10.39
CA ARG A 30 -4.42 -38.03 -9.35
C ARG A 30 -3.48 -39.11 -9.89
N ASP A 31 -4.02 -40.04 -10.66
CA ASP A 31 -3.35 -41.28 -11.08
C ASP A 31 -2.69 -41.19 -12.47
N LEU A 32 -2.77 -40.04 -13.15
CA LEU A 32 -2.17 -39.85 -14.46
C LEU A 32 -0.65 -40.06 -14.42
N GLU A 33 -0.16 -40.98 -15.22
CA GLU A 33 1.26 -41.28 -15.34
C GLU A 33 2.04 -40.07 -15.88
N ASN A 34 3.24 -39.81 -15.33
CA ASN A 34 4.14 -38.71 -15.67
C ASN A 34 3.59 -37.28 -15.43
N ALA A 35 2.37 -37.13 -14.93
CA ALA A 35 1.70 -35.83 -14.84
C ALA A 35 0.67 -35.65 -13.72
N GLY A 36 0.30 -36.72 -13.03
CA GLY A 36 -0.73 -36.73 -12.01
C GLY A 36 -0.25 -36.26 -10.65
N TYR A 37 -1.20 -35.98 -9.74
CA TYR A 37 -0.87 -35.51 -8.40
C TYR A 37 -0.06 -36.54 -7.58
N LYS A 38 -0.19 -37.84 -7.85
CA LYS A 38 0.63 -38.88 -7.20
C LYS A 38 2.13 -38.74 -7.44
N GLU A 39 2.50 -38.23 -8.60
CA GLU A 39 3.90 -38.06 -8.99
C GLU A 39 4.39 -36.64 -8.72
N SER A 40 3.53 -35.76 -8.20
CA SER A 40 3.91 -34.41 -7.86
C SER A 40 4.90 -34.39 -6.69
N ARG A 41 6.07 -33.82 -6.92
CA ARG A 41 7.10 -33.62 -5.87
C ARG A 41 6.82 -32.40 -4.99
N LEU A 42 5.80 -31.60 -5.32
CA LEU A 42 5.46 -30.39 -4.62
C LEU A 42 4.65 -30.72 -3.37
N TRP A 43 5.10 -30.23 -2.22
CA TRP A 43 4.42 -30.42 -0.94
C TRP A 43 2.94 -29.98 -1.01
N LEU A 44 2.66 -28.88 -1.73
CA LEU A 44 1.30 -28.35 -1.91
C LEU A 44 0.32 -29.41 -2.44
N ASN A 45 0.78 -30.30 -3.32
CA ASN A 45 -0.07 -31.33 -3.95
C ASN A 45 -0.04 -32.67 -3.19
N LYS A 46 0.78 -32.81 -2.14
CA LYS A 46 0.97 -34.07 -1.40
C LYS A 46 -0.31 -34.58 -0.73
N TYR A 47 -1.24 -33.70 -0.40
CA TYR A 47 -2.56 -34.12 0.07
C TYR A 47 -3.34 -34.87 -1.03
N LEU A 48 -3.29 -34.34 -2.25
CA LEU A 48 -4.05 -34.84 -3.40
C LEU A 48 -3.56 -36.20 -3.89
N SER A 49 -2.27 -36.52 -3.71
CA SER A 49 -1.72 -37.82 -4.11
C SER A 49 -2.36 -39.00 -3.37
N ASN A 50 -2.80 -38.78 -2.12
CA ASN A 50 -3.34 -39.81 -1.25
C ASN A 50 -4.86 -39.77 -1.12
N ALA A 51 -5.49 -38.63 -1.43
CA ALA A 51 -6.94 -38.48 -1.35
C ALA A 51 -7.65 -39.45 -2.30
N GLN A 52 -8.68 -40.14 -1.81
CA GLN A 52 -9.44 -41.14 -2.59
C GLN A 52 -10.53 -40.53 -3.46
N LYS A 53 -11.09 -39.42 -3.00
CA LYS A 53 -12.12 -38.64 -3.66
C LYS A 53 -11.81 -37.16 -3.48
N TRP A 54 -12.57 -36.33 -4.19
CA TRP A 54 -12.42 -34.88 -4.13
C TRP A 54 -13.80 -34.25 -4.05
N ASP A 55 -14.35 -34.23 -2.84
CA ASP A 55 -15.60 -33.57 -2.53
C ASP A 55 -15.38 -32.42 -1.54
N LYS A 56 -16.49 -31.80 -1.11
CA LYS A 56 -16.49 -30.65 -0.21
C LYS A 56 -15.68 -30.93 1.07
N VAL A 57 -15.81 -32.12 1.64
CA VAL A 57 -15.16 -32.50 2.90
C VAL A 57 -13.64 -32.53 2.73
N GLU A 58 -13.14 -33.06 1.61
CA GLU A 58 -11.69 -33.05 1.34
C GLU A 58 -11.16 -31.64 1.08
N ILE A 59 -11.93 -30.77 0.43
CA ILE A 59 -11.53 -29.39 0.17
C ILE A 59 -11.41 -28.61 1.47
N GLU A 60 -12.39 -28.75 2.38
CA GLU A 60 -12.39 -28.10 3.70
C GLU A 60 -11.25 -28.64 4.58
N SER A 61 -11.06 -29.95 4.63
CA SER A 61 -9.95 -30.57 5.38
C SER A 61 -8.58 -30.12 4.87
N ARG A 62 -8.43 -29.99 3.54
CA ARG A 62 -7.19 -29.48 2.94
C ARG A 62 -7.01 -27.99 3.20
N PHE A 63 -8.08 -27.21 3.23
CA PHE A 63 -8.03 -25.79 3.57
C PHE A 63 -7.41 -25.59 4.96
N ASP A 64 -7.91 -26.32 5.98
CA ASP A 64 -7.41 -26.20 7.35
C ASP A 64 -5.91 -26.51 7.43
N LEU A 65 -5.47 -27.59 6.78
CA LEU A 65 -4.06 -27.98 6.71
C LEU A 65 -3.17 -26.89 6.08
N LEU A 66 -3.65 -26.26 5.01
CA LEU A 66 -2.91 -25.21 4.31
C LEU A 66 -2.89 -23.91 5.12
N ALA A 67 -4.01 -23.54 5.73
CA ALA A 67 -4.14 -22.35 6.57
C ALA A 67 -3.22 -22.43 7.80
N GLU A 68 -3.22 -23.57 8.50
CA GLU A 68 -2.36 -23.78 9.67
C GLU A 68 -0.88 -23.64 9.29
N ARG A 69 -0.47 -24.22 8.16
CA ARG A 69 0.91 -24.07 7.67
C ARG A 69 1.22 -22.64 7.29
N PHE A 70 0.30 -21.95 6.62
CA PHE A 70 0.49 -20.57 6.20
C PHE A 70 0.77 -19.67 7.40
N LEU A 71 -0.05 -19.79 8.46
CA LEU A 71 0.13 -19.04 9.71
C LEU A 71 1.42 -19.37 10.46
N LYS A 72 1.94 -20.60 10.32
CA LYS A 72 3.25 -20.99 10.90
C LYS A 72 4.44 -20.39 10.15
N ILE A 73 4.31 -20.19 8.84
CA ILE A 73 5.39 -19.61 8.01
C ILE A 73 5.34 -18.07 8.09
N TRP A 74 4.13 -17.51 8.00
CA TRP A 74 3.87 -16.08 8.00
C TRP A 74 3.30 -15.64 9.34
N GLN A 75 4.12 -15.76 10.39
CA GLN A 75 3.76 -15.27 11.72
C GLN A 75 3.71 -13.74 11.69
N ILE A 76 2.74 -13.18 12.41
CA ILE A 76 2.73 -11.74 12.67
C ILE A 76 4.02 -11.43 13.45
N PRO A 77 4.85 -10.48 12.97
CA PRO A 77 6.05 -10.10 13.70
C PRO A 77 5.67 -9.53 15.05
N GLU A 78 6.39 -9.94 16.08
CA GLU A 78 6.34 -9.26 17.38
C GLU A 78 7.15 -7.97 17.23
N ILE A 79 6.45 -6.84 17.17
CA ILE A 79 7.07 -5.51 17.06
C ILE A 79 6.99 -4.89 18.45
N GLU A 80 8.14 -4.69 19.08
CA GLU A 80 8.26 -3.76 20.19
C GLU A 80 8.20 -2.34 19.60
N LEU A 81 7.04 -1.69 19.72
CA LEU A 81 6.94 -0.27 19.47
C LEU A 81 7.68 0.43 20.61
N GLU A 82 8.95 0.77 20.39
CA GLU A 82 9.62 1.77 21.21
C GLU A 82 8.80 3.05 21.11
N GLU A 83 8.18 3.49 22.21
CA GLU A 83 7.68 4.86 22.34
C GLU A 83 8.88 5.81 22.20
N ARG A 84 9.26 6.14 20.96
CA ARG A 84 10.35 7.08 20.66
C ARG A 84 9.84 8.51 20.78
N ASP A 85 9.53 8.91 22.00
CA ASP A 85 9.25 10.29 22.36
C ASP A 85 10.51 11.06 22.81
N GLU A 86 11.71 10.62 22.43
CA GLU A 86 12.93 11.41 22.69
C GLU A 86 13.06 12.62 21.75
N ASN A 87 12.44 12.58 20.57
CA ASN A 87 12.65 13.58 19.52
C ASN A 87 11.54 14.62 19.38
N ASN A 88 10.47 14.57 20.18
CA ASN A 88 9.27 15.43 20.03
C ASN A 88 8.73 15.44 18.58
N GLU A 89 8.80 14.29 17.93
CA GLU A 89 8.27 14.06 16.60
C GLU A 89 6.76 13.85 16.71
N VAL A 90 5.97 14.59 15.94
CA VAL A 90 4.51 14.52 16.01
C VAL A 90 3.94 14.25 14.62
N ASN A 91 2.96 13.35 14.54
CA ASN A 91 2.22 13.16 13.31
C ASN A 91 1.57 14.50 12.89
N ILE A 92 1.60 14.84 11.60
CA ILE A 92 1.09 16.14 11.13
C ILE A 92 -0.38 16.36 11.52
N PHE A 93 -1.20 15.31 11.61
CA PHE A 93 -2.60 15.39 12.01
C PHE A 93 -2.78 15.86 13.45
N GLU A 94 -1.87 15.44 14.33
CA GLU A 94 -1.84 15.78 15.76
C GLU A 94 -0.98 17.02 16.06
N ALA A 95 -0.17 17.47 15.09
CA ALA A 95 0.67 18.64 15.23
C ALA A 95 -0.13 19.93 15.50
N GLU A 96 0.43 20.76 16.37
CA GLU A 96 -0.06 22.12 16.62
C GLU A 96 -0.01 23.01 15.36
N ASP A 97 -0.67 24.17 15.42
CA ASP A 97 -0.65 25.15 14.32
C ASP A 97 0.81 25.54 13.94
N PRO A 98 1.20 25.45 12.65
CA PRO A 98 2.54 25.82 12.20
C PRO A 98 2.84 27.32 12.24
N LYS A 99 1.87 28.17 12.60
CA LYS A 99 2.05 29.63 12.64
C LYS A 99 3.13 30.02 13.65
N TYR A 100 4.06 30.88 13.20
CA TYR A 100 5.23 31.32 13.96
C TYR A 100 6.23 30.22 14.35
N LYS A 101 6.03 28.98 13.87
CA LYS A 101 6.95 27.86 14.10
C LYS A 101 7.81 27.58 12.88
N LYS A 102 9.00 27.05 13.11
CA LYS A 102 9.89 26.51 12.08
C LYS A 102 10.00 25.01 12.25
N LEU A 103 10.19 24.31 11.15
CA LEU A 103 10.49 22.89 11.18
C LEU A 103 11.99 22.69 11.41
N GLU A 104 12.36 21.59 12.05
CA GLU A 104 13.73 21.08 12.05
C GLU A 104 13.89 20.10 10.87
N TYR A 105 12.97 19.15 10.76
CA TYR A 105 12.81 18.22 9.65
C TYR A 105 11.39 17.63 9.62
N ALA A 106 11.10 16.86 8.58
CA ALA A 106 9.96 15.96 8.52
C ALA A 106 10.42 14.54 8.16
N ILE A 107 9.61 13.54 8.46
CA ILE A 107 9.78 12.16 8.02
C ILE A 107 8.53 11.83 7.21
N PHE A 108 8.74 11.44 5.95
CA PHE A 108 7.66 11.07 5.05
C PHE A 108 7.95 9.71 4.40
N PHE A 109 7.06 8.73 4.55
CA PHE A 109 7.31 7.33 4.12
C PHE A 109 8.67 6.80 4.60
N ASP A 110 8.95 6.94 5.91
CA ASP A 110 10.22 6.60 6.57
C ASP A 110 11.47 7.33 6.04
N GLN A 111 11.31 8.32 5.16
CA GLN A 111 12.43 9.12 4.63
C GLN A 111 12.50 10.48 5.31
N LYS A 112 13.68 10.78 5.87
CA LYS A 112 13.94 12.08 6.47
C LYS A 112 14.08 13.16 5.40
N ILE A 113 13.23 14.18 5.49
CA ILE A 113 13.22 15.38 4.66
C ILE A 113 13.78 16.55 5.48
N GLU A 114 14.97 17.04 5.11
CA GLU A 114 15.61 18.21 5.73
C GLU A 114 14.97 19.52 5.24
N VAL A 115 13.86 19.91 5.86
CA VAL A 115 13.14 21.16 5.56
C VAL A 115 12.86 21.96 6.82
N SER A 116 13.21 23.24 6.80
CA SER A 116 12.96 24.18 7.89
C SER A 116 11.72 25.06 7.71
N GLN A 117 11.14 25.04 6.51
CA GLN A 117 10.00 25.88 6.13
C GLN A 117 8.83 25.01 5.67
N VAL A 118 7.64 25.30 6.18
CA VAL A 118 6.38 24.64 5.77
C VAL A 118 6.14 24.76 4.26
N ALA A 119 6.54 25.88 3.66
CA ALA A 119 6.45 26.05 2.21
C ALA A 119 7.29 25.02 1.45
N LYS A 120 8.47 24.64 1.95
CA LYS A 120 9.30 23.60 1.32
C LYS A 120 8.73 22.20 1.57
N LEU A 121 8.26 21.93 2.79
CA LEU A 121 7.58 20.67 3.12
C LEU A 121 6.40 20.42 2.18
N TYR A 122 5.54 21.43 1.99
CA TYR A 122 4.39 21.36 1.09
C TYR A 122 4.79 20.94 -0.32
N VAL A 123 5.84 21.53 -0.89
CA VAL A 123 6.32 21.15 -2.22
C VAL A 123 6.81 19.73 -2.23
N GLU A 124 7.64 19.35 -1.26
CA GLU A 124 8.27 18.03 -1.24
C GLU A 124 7.25 16.90 -1.09
N VAL A 125 6.26 17.07 -0.20
CA VAL A 125 5.16 16.11 -0.04
C VAL A 125 4.38 15.97 -1.35
N PHE A 126 3.99 17.07 -2.00
CA PHE A 126 3.22 16.99 -3.24
C PHE A 126 4.03 16.44 -4.43
N LYS A 127 5.35 16.65 -4.46
CA LYS A 127 6.24 15.99 -5.43
C LYS A 127 6.21 14.49 -5.26
N GLN A 128 6.47 14.01 -4.04
CA GLN A 128 6.56 12.58 -3.75
C GLN A 128 5.21 11.89 -3.92
N LEU A 129 4.11 12.50 -3.47
CA LEU A 129 2.75 11.99 -3.71
C LEU A 129 2.44 11.88 -5.22
N PHE A 130 2.85 12.87 -6.01
CA PHE A 130 2.64 12.84 -7.45
C PHE A 130 3.48 11.75 -8.12
N ASP A 131 4.73 11.57 -7.70
CA ASP A 131 5.61 10.52 -8.22
C ASP A 131 5.13 9.11 -7.83
N LEU A 132 4.49 8.97 -6.66
CA LEU A 132 3.95 7.71 -6.15
C LEU A 132 2.71 7.25 -6.92
N HIS A 133 1.65 8.09 -6.98
CA HIS A 133 0.41 7.79 -7.70
C HIS A 133 -0.14 9.04 -8.41
N PRO A 134 0.35 9.37 -9.62
CA PRO A 134 -0.11 10.51 -10.39
C PRO A 134 -1.62 10.48 -10.65
N GLU A 135 -2.19 9.30 -10.88
CA GLU A 135 -3.60 9.07 -11.19
C GLU A 135 -4.53 9.64 -10.12
N THR A 136 -4.15 9.53 -8.84
CA THR A 136 -4.94 9.99 -7.70
C THR A 136 -5.23 11.49 -7.77
N PHE A 137 -4.32 12.28 -8.33
CA PHE A 137 -4.54 13.72 -8.54
C PHE A 137 -5.64 14.01 -9.55
N PHE A 138 -5.89 13.11 -10.50
CA PHE A 138 -6.82 13.31 -11.61
C PHE A 138 -8.12 12.52 -11.47
N THR A 139 -8.14 11.45 -10.67
CA THR A 139 -9.35 10.65 -10.37
C THR A 139 -10.14 11.21 -9.19
N THR A 140 -9.56 12.15 -8.43
CA THR A 140 -10.18 12.81 -7.27
C THR A 140 -10.28 14.33 -7.49
N ASP A 141 -10.84 15.07 -6.53
CA ASP A 141 -10.89 16.53 -6.54
C ASP A 141 -9.57 17.19 -6.07
N LEU A 142 -8.52 16.40 -5.81
CA LEU A 142 -7.23 16.90 -5.32
C LEU A 142 -6.61 17.94 -6.24
N ALA A 143 -6.64 17.72 -7.57
CA ALA A 143 -6.15 18.69 -8.55
C ALA A 143 -6.87 20.05 -8.49
N GLU A 144 -8.16 20.06 -8.18
CA GLU A 144 -8.92 21.30 -8.01
C GLU A 144 -8.55 21.99 -6.69
N LYS A 145 -8.45 21.21 -5.60
CA LYS A 145 -8.12 21.71 -4.26
C LYS A 145 -6.75 22.38 -4.19
N ILE A 146 -5.76 21.89 -4.94
CA ILE A 146 -4.39 22.46 -4.96
C ILE A 146 -4.11 23.34 -6.18
N THR A 147 -5.11 23.56 -7.03
CA THR A 147 -5.00 24.32 -8.27
C THR A 147 -3.91 23.75 -9.20
N LEU A 148 -3.89 22.43 -9.38
CA LEU A 148 -2.97 21.75 -10.28
C LEU A 148 -3.22 22.20 -11.74
N THR A 149 -2.14 22.55 -12.45
CA THR A 149 -2.20 22.95 -13.86
C THR A 149 -0.88 22.72 -14.59
N LYS A 150 -0.96 22.56 -15.91
CA LYS A 150 0.21 22.57 -16.82
C LYS A 150 0.65 23.97 -17.19
N ASN A 151 -0.31 24.92 -17.19
CA ASN A 151 -0.12 26.29 -17.64
C ASN A 151 -0.41 27.25 -16.48
N PRO A 152 0.64 27.77 -15.81
CA PRO A 152 0.46 28.64 -14.66
C PRO A 152 -0.38 29.90 -14.91
N LYS A 153 -0.30 30.42 -16.13
CA LYS A 153 -1.00 31.64 -16.57
C LYS A 153 -2.49 31.43 -16.84
N GLU A 154 -2.92 30.21 -17.15
CA GLU A 154 -4.33 29.92 -17.51
C GLU A 154 -5.23 29.85 -16.27
N LYS A 155 -4.71 29.33 -15.15
CA LYS A 155 -5.46 29.26 -13.87
C LYS A 155 -5.17 30.42 -12.91
N ASN A 156 -4.48 31.47 -13.34
CA ASN A 156 -4.10 32.63 -12.51
C ASN A 156 -3.48 32.25 -11.16
N LEU A 157 -2.51 31.33 -11.18
CA LEU A 157 -1.72 31.00 -10.00
C LEU A 157 -1.01 32.26 -9.50
N ARG A 158 -1.23 32.62 -8.23
CA ARG A 158 -0.58 33.79 -7.62
C ARG A 158 0.90 33.52 -7.37
N GLN A 159 1.23 32.30 -6.97
CA GLN A 159 2.59 31.78 -6.96
C GLN A 159 2.60 30.36 -7.50
N ALA A 160 3.14 30.18 -8.70
CA ALA A 160 3.25 28.87 -9.33
C ALA A 160 4.43 28.09 -8.76
N VAL A 161 4.18 26.89 -8.23
CA VAL A 161 5.21 26.02 -7.68
C VAL A 161 5.27 24.72 -8.47
N LYS A 162 6.45 24.41 -9.00
CA LYS A 162 6.69 23.24 -9.85
C LYS A 162 6.78 21.96 -9.00
N ILE A 163 5.95 20.97 -9.29
CA ILE A 163 6.03 19.64 -8.67
C ILE A 163 6.73 18.62 -9.58
N ASN A 164 6.60 18.72 -10.89
CA ASN A 164 7.43 17.96 -11.84
C ASN A 164 7.63 18.76 -13.13
N ASP A 165 8.20 18.16 -14.16
CA ASP A 165 8.49 18.84 -15.42
C ASP A 165 7.28 19.42 -16.16
N THR A 166 6.08 18.95 -15.84
CA THR A 166 4.84 19.32 -16.53
C THR A 166 3.88 20.13 -15.67
N TYR A 167 3.81 19.87 -14.37
CA TYR A 167 2.73 20.35 -13.52
C TYR A 167 3.20 21.32 -12.43
N PHE A 168 2.32 22.27 -12.13
CA PHE A 168 2.47 23.29 -11.12
C PHE A 168 1.24 23.34 -10.22
N ILE A 169 1.43 23.74 -8.97
CA ILE A 169 0.39 23.95 -7.95
C ILE A 169 0.47 25.36 -7.36
N GLU A 170 -0.58 25.80 -6.64
CA GLU A 170 -0.59 27.09 -5.93
C GLU A 170 0.31 27.05 -4.70
N GLY A 171 1.19 28.04 -4.60
CA GLY A 171 2.12 28.24 -3.48
C GLY A 171 1.74 29.39 -2.55
N ASN A 172 0.94 30.36 -3.04
CA ASN A 172 0.55 31.55 -2.28
C ASN A 172 -0.61 31.23 -1.34
N ILE A 173 -0.31 30.36 -0.38
CA ILE A 173 -1.18 29.87 0.69
C ILE A 173 -0.41 30.10 1.99
N ASP A 174 -1.09 30.41 3.08
CA ASP A 174 -0.45 30.48 4.39
C ASP A 174 -0.02 29.08 4.89
N ASN A 175 0.74 29.03 6.00
CA ASN A 175 1.24 27.74 6.51
C ASN A 175 0.11 26.82 6.98
N ILE A 176 -0.98 27.39 7.51
CA ILE A 176 -2.16 26.64 7.95
C ILE A 176 -2.82 25.97 6.74
N GLY A 177 -3.14 26.73 5.69
CA GLY A 177 -3.74 26.17 4.49
C GLY A 177 -2.83 25.18 3.76
N LYS A 178 -1.49 25.32 3.87
CA LYS A 178 -0.55 24.30 3.39
C LYS A 178 -0.68 22.99 4.18
N PHE A 179 -0.75 23.04 5.52
CA PHE A 179 -0.98 21.86 6.36
C PHE A 179 -2.32 21.20 6.05
N GLU A 180 -3.40 21.97 5.94
CA GLU A 180 -4.73 21.44 5.61
C GLU A 180 -4.74 20.70 4.26
N LYS A 181 -4.09 21.27 3.24
CA LYS A 181 -3.99 20.62 1.91
C LYS A 181 -3.13 19.36 1.94
N ILE A 182 -2.05 19.36 2.74
CA ILE A 182 -1.23 18.15 2.94
C ILE A 182 -2.07 17.07 3.62
N LYS A 183 -2.69 17.36 4.77
CA LYS A 183 -3.57 16.42 5.50
C LYS A 183 -4.64 15.84 4.58
N TYR A 184 -5.30 16.71 3.81
CA TYR A 184 -6.30 16.30 2.85
C TYR A 184 -5.77 15.34 1.76
N ALA A 185 -4.58 15.63 1.22
CA ALA A 185 -3.95 14.75 0.26
C ALA A 185 -3.59 13.40 0.89
N LEU A 186 -3.03 13.38 2.10
CA LEU A 186 -2.70 12.14 2.80
C LEU A 186 -3.93 11.26 3.06
N THR A 187 -5.07 11.84 3.45
CA THR A 187 -6.33 11.10 3.60
C THR A 187 -6.83 10.49 2.29
N ILE A 188 -6.69 11.19 1.16
CA ILE A 188 -7.05 10.62 -0.15
C ILE A 188 -6.14 9.43 -0.52
N PHE A 189 -4.89 9.46 -0.07
CA PHE A 189 -3.90 8.41 -0.32
C PHE A 189 -3.92 7.29 0.72
N GLU A 190 -4.80 7.36 1.73
CA GLU A 190 -4.82 6.43 2.88
C GLU A 190 -3.44 6.34 3.57
N ALA A 191 -2.78 7.50 3.70
CA ALA A 191 -1.40 7.68 4.16
C ALA A 191 -1.30 8.63 5.36
N GLU A 192 -2.30 8.63 6.26
CA GLU A 192 -2.36 9.55 7.40
C GLU A 192 -1.20 9.38 8.40
N ASP A 193 -0.72 8.15 8.57
CA ASP A 193 0.36 7.81 9.50
C ASP A 193 1.77 8.06 8.92
N GLU A 194 1.86 8.42 7.64
CA GLU A 194 3.11 8.43 6.88
C GLU A 194 3.89 9.74 6.99
N LEU A 195 3.30 10.81 7.56
CA LEU A 195 3.96 12.12 7.69
C LEU A 195 4.06 12.59 9.14
N THR A 196 5.29 12.56 9.63
CA THR A 196 5.68 13.06 10.95
C THR A 196 6.56 14.29 10.81
N ILE A 197 6.41 15.27 11.69
CA ILE A 197 7.18 16.51 11.67
C ILE A 197 7.84 16.75 13.03
N LYS A 198 8.98 17.44 13.00
CA LYS A 198 9.61 18.00 14.19
C LYS A 198 9.71 19.51 14.07
N TYR A 199 9.20 20.24 15.04
CA TYR A 199 9.43 21.68 15.14
C TYR A 199 10.81 21.96 15.72
N ALA A 200 11.47 23.01 15.22
CA ALA A 200 12.70 23.51 15.81
C ALA A 200 12.40 24.09 17.20
N GLU A 201 13.27 23.82 18.17
CA GLU A 201 13.17 24.41 19.50
C GLU A 201 13.18 25.94 19.41
N THR A 202 12.32 26.59 20.19
CA THR A 202 12.22 28.05 20.19
C THR A 202 13.39 28.59 21.03
N THR A 203 14.44 29.08 20.38
CA THR A 203 15.54 29.81 21.06
C THR A 203 15.11 31.23 21.41
#